data_AF-A0A409X4S7-F1
#
_entry.id   AF-A0A409X4S7-F1
#
_cell.length_a   1.000
_cell.length_b   1.000
_cell.length_c   1.000
_cell.angle_alpha   90.00
_cell.angle_beta   90.00
_cell.angle_gamma   90.00
#
_symmetry.space_group_name_H-M   'P 1'
#
loop_
_entity.id
_entity.type
_entity.pdbx_description
1 polymer ?
#
loop_
_entity_poly.entity_id
_entity_poly.type
_entity_poly.pdbx_seq_one_letter_code
_entity_poly.pdbx_strand_id
1 'polypeptide(L)'
;MERPQQLYSQGQEENIKFNSDKILWGHVSLSLYSALAVVHTFGLHLLLYNYMACAKSRFGENSPIELNEIRPRPRQDCEANLTALHSENQIREQWDRSMTWLVKAWSITCTGCIILLPFPLAFFQVPGVDGNIYARTAVLSMLICSGIGLMTAGFYLQLKSKFKSKGFMKEWMKASQGLNNRQAVDFWTYLCLPVSLFSWAMFFCIVTLLIIIMRINPTDEMEFNQKQVQAWHISSIIFLVILTVCQAVQVYRFGKRILEVS
;
A
#
# COMPACT_ATOMS: atom_id res chain seq x y z
N MET A 1 45.03 -23.58 -40.58
CA MET A 1 44.42 -24.42 -39.51
C MET A 1 44.36 -23.54 -38.26
N GLU A 2 43.40 -22.59 -38.18
CA GLU A 2 43.40 -21.50 -37.17
C GLU A 2 41.99 -21.21 -36.58
N ARG A 3 41.07 -22.18 -36.59
CA ARG A 3 39.70 -21.98 -36.07
C ARG A 3 39.42 -22.12 -34.55
N PRO A 4 40.32 -22.60 -33.66
CA PRO A 4 39.93 -22.84 -32.26
C PRO A 4 39.92 -21.59 -31.36
N GLN A 5 40.64 -20.50 -31.69
CA GLN A 5 40.69 -19.31 -30.82
C GLN A 5 39.46 -18.40 -30.95
N GLN A 6 38.81 -18.34 -32.12
CA GLN A 6 37.62 -17.51 -32.30
C GLN A 6 36.40 -18.02 -31.52
N LEU A 7 36.23 -19.34 -31.42
CA LEU A 7 35.12 -19.94 -30.65
C LEU A 7 35.23 -19.66 -29.15
N TYR A 8 36.45 -19.60 -28.61
CA TYR A 8 36.66 -19.31 -27.20
C TYR A 8 36.36 -17.84 -26.87
N SER A 9 36.75 -16.91 -27.75
CA SER A 9 36.49 -15.49 -27.56
C SER A 9 35.00 -15.15 -27.67
N GLN A 10 34.29 -15.79 -28.61
CA GLN A 10 32.85 -15.57 -28.80
C GLN A 10 32.02 -16.06 -27.60
N GLY A 11 32.36 -17.22 -27.04
CA GLY A 11 31.70 -17.73 -25.83
C GLY A 11 31.94 -16.86 -24.59
N GLN A 12 33.07 -16.13 -24.52
CA GLN A 12 33.38 -15.25 -23.41
C GLN A 12 32.62 -13.92 -23.50
N GLU A 13 32.46 -13.35 -24.70
CA GLU A 13 31.64 -12.14 -24.91
C GLU A 13 30.15 -12.37 -24.65
N GLU A 14 29.60 -13.51 -25.10
CA GLU A 14 28.19 -13.85 -24.85
C GLU A 14 27.91 -14.00 -23.34
N ASN A 15 28.84 -14.58 -22.58
CA ASN A 15 28.71 -14.73 -21.13
C ASN A 15 28.75 -13.39 -20.41
N ILE A 16 29.60 -12.45 -20.85
CA ILE A 16 29.72 -11.10 -20.27
C ILE A 16 28.45 -10.30 -20.54
N LYS A 17 27.95 -10.29 -21.78
CA LYS A 17 26.74 -9.57 -22.16
C LYS A 17 25.51 -10.08 -21.39
N PHE A 18 25.40 -11.40 -21.27
CA PHE A 18 24.31 -12.03 -20.53
C PHE A 18 24.33 -11.74 -19.03
N ASN A 19 25.51 -11.65 -18.41
CA ASN A 19 25.64 -11.29 -17.00
C ASN A 19 25.27 -9.83 -16.75
N SER A 20 25.59 -8.94 -17.72
CA SER A 20 25.19 -7.53 -17.68
C SER A 20 23.67 -7.37 -17.70
N ASP A 21 22.98 -8.09 -18.59
CA ASP A 21 21.51 -8.01 -18.71
C ASP A 21 20.78 -8.51 -17.45
N LYS A 22 21.34 -9.50 -16.76
CA LYS A 22 20.81 -10.00 -15.46
C LYS A 22 20.88 -8.96 -14.36
N ILE A 23 22.03 -8.31 -14.22
CA ILE A 23 22.27 -7.27 -13.22
C ILE A 23 21.32 -6.10 -13.51
N LEU A 24 21.20 -5.72 -14.78
CA LEU A 24 20.32 -4.64 -15.22
C LEU A 24 18.85 -4.95 -14.89
N TRP A 25 18.33 -6.13 -15.25
CA TRP A 25 16.93 -6.49 -14.96
C TRP A 25 16.63 -6.62 -13.47
N GLY A 26 17.58 -7.15 -12.68
CA GLY A 26 17.44 -7.21 -11.23
C GLY A 26 17.33 -5.81 -10.62
N HIS A 27 18.21 -4.89 -11.02
CA HIS A 27 18.18 -3.51 -10.55
C HIS A 27 16.94 -2.75 -11.03
N VAL A 28 16.52 -2.94 -12.28
CA VAL A 28 15.32 -2.30 -12.83
C VAL A 28 14.07 -2.81 -12.14
N SER A 29 13.93 -4.12 -11.92
CA SER A 29 12.78 -4.70 -11.23
C SER A 29 12.70 -4.23 -9.78
N LEU A 30 13.83 -4.22 -9.06
CA LEU A 30 13.88 -3.74 -7.68
C LEU A 30 13.60 -2.24 -7.59
N SER A 31 14.15 -1.43 -8.51
CA SER A 31 13.92 0.02 -8.55
C SER A 31 12.49 0.35 -8.93
N LEU A 32 11.90 -0.38 -9.88
CA LEU A 32 10.51 -0.22 -10.27
C LEU A 32 9.57 -0.63 -9.14
N TYR A 33 9.84 -1.74 -8.45
CA TYR A 33 9.09 -2.14 -7.26
C TYR A 33 9.20 -1.09 -6.15
N SER A 34 10.42 -0.58 -5.88
CA SER A 34 10.63 0.47 -4.88
C SER A 34 9.90 1.77 -5.26
N ALA A 35 9.98 2.18 -6.53
CA ALA A 35 9.30 3.38 -7.03
C ALA A 35 7.78 3.21 -6.97
N LEU A 36 7.25 2.08 -7.41
CA LEU A 36 5.82 1.77 -7.31
C LEU A 36 5.37 1.67 -5.86
N ALA A 37 6.16 1.06 -4.98
CA ALA A 37 5.86 0.99 -3.56
C ALA A 37 5.83 2.38 -2.93
N VAL A 38 6.77 3.26 -3.27
CA VAL A 38 6.81 4.64 -2.81
C VAL A 38 5.62 5.42 -3.37
N VAL A 39 5.41 5.41 -4.69
CA VAL A 39 4.28 6.14 -5.32
C VAL A 39 2.94 5.63 -4.80
N HIS A 40 2.80 4.32 -4.59
CA HIS A 40 1.57 3.73 -4.09
C HIS A 40 1.32 4.05 -2.62
N THR A 41 2.32 3.85 -1.76
CA THR A 41 2.19 4.17 -0.32
C THR A 41 2.02 5.67 -0.13
N PHE A 42 2.94 6.49 -0.62
CA PHE A 42 2.87 7.94 -0.43
C PHE A 42 1.69 8.56 -1.19
N GLY A 43 1.37 8.11 -2.41
CA GLY A 43 0.25 8.64 -3.18
C GLY A 43 -1.10 8.34 -2.53
N LEU A 44 -1.30 7.09 -2.08
CA LEU A 44 -2.52 6.71 -1.37
C LEU A 44 -2.62 7.44 -0.02
N HIS A 45 -1.51 7.55 0.73
CA HIS A 45 -1.47 8.30 1.99
C HIS A 45 -1.75 9.79 1.80
N LEU A 46 -1.20 10.41 0.75
CA LEU A 46 -1.46 11.83 0.44
C LEU A 46 -2.90 12.06 -0.02
N LEU A 47 -3.48 11.17 -0.82
CA LEU A 47 -4.89 11.26 -1.22
C LEU A 47 -5.82 11.12 0.00
N LEU A 48 -5.53 10.16 0.87
CA LEU A 48 -6.31 9.93 2.09
C LEU A 48 -6.12 11.06 3.09
N TYR A 49 -4.90 11.59 3.20
CA TYR A 49 -4.62 12.79 3.98
C TYR A 49 -5.40 13.97 3.44
N ASN A 50 -5.36 14.26 2.14
CA ASN A 50 -6.09 15.40 1.57
C ASN A 50 -7.62 15.24 1.71
N TYR A 51 -8.12 14.02 1.68
CA TYR A 51 -9.56 13.76 1.81
C TYR A 51 -10.04 13.76 3.27
N MET A 52 -9.22 13.30 4.21
CA MET A 52 -9.60 13.12 5.62
C MET A 52 -8.99 14.12 6.58
N ALA A 53 -7.89 14.80 6.23
CA ALA A 53 -7.35 15.83 7.08
C ALA A 53 -8.42 16.89 7.31
N CYS A 54 -8.51 17.34 8.55
CA CYS A 54 -9.35 18.48 8.89
C CYS A 54 -8.89 19.64 8.01
N ALA A 55 -9.68 19.94 6.97
CA ALA A 55 -9.48 21.12 6.15
C ALA A 55 -9.74 22.27 7.11
N LYS A 56 -8.68 22.72 7.79
CA LYS A 56 -8.69 23.91 8.63
C LYS A 56 -9.17 24.99 7.70
N SER A 57 -10.45 25.32 7.80
CA SER A 57 -11.08 26.20 6.86
C SER A 57 -10.25 27.47 6.90
N ARG A 58 -9.63 27.83 5.78
CA ARG A 58 -8.89 29.10 5.59
C ARG A 58 -9.77 30.34 5.80
N PHE A 59 -10.97 30.17 6.34
CA PHE A 59 -12.00 31.16 6.58
C PHE A 59 -11.74 32.07 7.80
N GLY A 60 -10.62 31.89 8.51
CA GLY A 60 -10.30 32.72 9.69
C GLY A 60 -9.21 33.77 9.50
N GLU A 61 -8.46 33.78 8.39
CA GLU A 61 -7.20 34.54 8.33
C GLU A 61 -7.28 35.89 7.61
N ASN A 62 -8.47 36.29 7.15
CA ASN A 62 -8.69 37.60 6.53
C ASN A 62 -9.79 38.42 7.21
N SER A 63 -10.01 38.27 8.53
CA SER A 63 -10.66 39.36 9.25
C SER A 63 -9.68 40.55 9.23
N PRO A 64 -9.98 41.64 8.51
CA PRO A 64 -9.12 42.81 8.52
C PRO A 64 -8.95 43.23 9.97
N ILE A 65 -7.71 43.55 10.34
CA ILE A 65 -7.35 44.10 11.63
C ILE A 65 -8.12 45.42 11.76
N GLU A 66 -9.33 45.38 12.32
CA GLU A 66 -10.04 46.58 12.77
C GLU A 66 -9.31 47.07 14.01
N LEU A 67 -8.30 47.89 13.75
CA LEU A 67 -7.62 48.71 14.71
C LEU A 67 -8.58 49.86 15.08
N ASN A 68 -9.51 49.64 16.00
CA ASN A 68 -10.02 50.69 16.90
C ASN A 68 -11.10 50.18 17.85
N GLU A 69 -10.88 50.51 19.13
CA GLU A 69 -11.85 51.06 20.09
C GLU A 69 -11.75 50.35 21.46
N ILE A 70 -11.09 51.05 22.38
CA ILE A 70 -10.90 50.65 23.78
C ILE A 70 -12.27 50.76 24.47
N ARG A 71 -13.07 49.70 24.42
CA ARG A 71 -14.33 49.58 25.15
C ARG A 71 -14.18 48.59 26.32
N PRO A 72 -14.62 48.91 27.54
CA PRO A 72 -14.57 47.97 28.67
C PRO A 72 -15.44 46.76 28.35
N ARG A 73 -14.87 45.54 28.34
CA ARG A 73 -15.58 44.27 28.07
C ARG A 73 -16.20 43.70 29.34
N PRO A 74 -17.54 43.58 29.44
CA PRO A 74 -18.18 42.63 30.33
C PRO A 74 -18.42 41.30 29.58
N ARG A 75 -18.06 40.17 30.20
CA ARG A 75 -18.37 38.78 29.77
C ARG A 75 -17.69 38.24 28.50
N GLN A 76 -16.36 38.13 28.52
CA GLN A 76 -15.60 37.43 27.47
C GLN A 76 -15.63 35.88 27.62
N ASP A 77 -15.94 35.37 28.81
CA ASP A 77 -15.89 33.92 29.10
C ASP A 77 -17.03 33.11 28.45
N CYS A 78 -18.17 33.75 28.14
CA CYS A 78 -19.32 33.06 27.57
C CYS A 78 -19.14 32.76 26.07
N GLU A 79 -18.54 33.69 25.32
CA GLU A 79 -18.28 33.54 23.88
C GLU A 79 -17.18 32.50 23.59
N ALA A 80 -16.17 32.42 24.46
CA ALA A 80 -15.11 31.41 24.35
C ALA A 80 -15.66 29.97 24.50
N ASN A 81 -16.62 29.77 25.41
CA ASN A 81 -17.24 28.45 25.60
C ASN A 81 -18.14 28.04 24.43
N LEU A 82 -18.88 28.99 23.84
CA LEU A 82 -19.76 28.71 22.70
C LEU A 82 -18.96 28.36 21.44
N THR A 83 -17.86 29.07 21.19
CA THR A 83 -16.97 28.80 20.05
C THR A 83 -16.24 27.46 20.19
N ALA A 84 -15.78 27.12 21.41
CA ALA A 84 -15.20 25.81 21.69
C ALA A 84 -16.19 24.66 21.42
N LEU A 85 -17.43 24.78 21.91
CA LEU A 85 -18.47 23.78 21.69
C LEU A 85 -18.82 23.61 20.19
N HIS A 86 -18.91 24.71 19.45
CA HIS A 86 -19.18 24.66 18.01
C HIS A 86 -18.06 23.93 17.25
N SER A 87 -16.80 24.19 17.61
CA SER A 87 -15.65 23.52 17.00
C SER A 87 -15.62 22.01 17.28
N GLU A 88 -15.97 21.57 18.50
CA GLU A 88 -16.01 20.15 18.85
C GLU A 88 -17.09 19.41 18.06
N ASN A 89 -18.27 20.03 17.88
CA ASN A 89 -19.35 19.46 17.09
C ASN A 89 -18.97 19.32 15.60
N GLN A 90 -18.35 20.34 15.00
CA GLN A 90 -17.86 20.26 13.61
C GLN A 90 -16.84 19.14 13.41
N ILE A 91 -15.89 19.01 14.34
CA ILE A 91 -14.87 17.94 14.31
C ILE A 91 -15.54 16.56 14.37
N ARG A 92 -16.52 16.39 15.26
CA ARG A 92 -17.24 15.12 15.40
C ARG A 92 -18.00 14.77 14.13
N GLU A 93 -18.73 15.73 13.54
CA GLU A 93 -19.46 15.53 12.29
C GLU A 93 -18.52 15.17 11.14
N GLN A 94 -17.36 15.82 11.05
CA GLN A 94 -16.34 15.49 10.07
C GLN A 94 -15.80 14.07 10.28
N TRP A 95 -15.48 13.71 11.52
CA TRP A 95 -15.01 12.37 11.86
C TRP A 95 -16.03 11.29 11.49
N ASP A 96 -17.31 11.49 11.82
CA ASP A 96 -18.37 10.53 11.49
C ASP A 96 -18.53 10.34 9.97
N ARG A 97 -18.38 11.43 9.20
CA ARG A 97 -18.38 11.37 7.73
C ARG A 97 -17.18 10.59 7.20
N SER A 98 -15.97 10.90 7.67
CA SER A 98 -14.74 10.19 7.27
C SER A 98 -14.79 8.71 7.65
N MET A 99 -15.28 8.38 8.84
CA MET A 99 -15.41 7.00 9.30
C MET A 99 -16.43 6.22 8.47
N THR A 100 -17.55 6.84 8.09
CA THR A 100 -18.53 6.22 7.19
C THR A 100 -17.91 5.88 5.83
N TRP A 101 -17.09 6.77 5.30
CA TRP A 101 -16.36 6.53 4.05
C TRP A 101 -15.32 5.41 4.19
N LEU A 102 -14.54 5.41 5.28
CA LEU A 102 -13.55 4.36 5.56
C LEU A 102 -14.19 2.98 5.68
N VAL A 103 -15.32 2.87 6.39
CA VAL A 103 -16.07 1.60 6.51
C VAL A 103 -16.53 1.12 5.13
N LYS A 104 -17.01 2.02 4.28
CA LYS A 104 -17.36 1.66 2.89
C LYS A 104 -16.13 1.19 2.11
N ALA A 105 -15.01 1.89 2.21
CA ALA A 105 -13.77 1.51 1.57
C ALA A 105 -13.31 0.11 2.02
N TRP A 106 -13.26 -0.17 3.33
CA TRP A 106 -12.90 -1.48 3.85
C TRP A 106 -13.88 -2.57 3.43
N SER A 107 -15.18 -2.26 3.36
CA SER A 107 -16.19 -3.19 2.84
C SER A 107 -15.95 -3.54 1.37
N ILE A 108 -15.65 -2.55 0.54
CA ILE A 108 -15.33 -2.75 -0.89
C ILE A 108 -14.04 -3.56 -1.02
N THR A 109 -13.00 -3.22 -0.25
CA THR A 109 -11.73 -3.97 -0.19
C THR A 109 -11.97 -5.43 0.20
N CYS A 110 -12.77 -5.69 1.23
CA CYS A 110 -13.12 -7.03 1.69
C CYS A 110 -13.77 -7.85 0.56
N THR A 111 -14.82 -7.29 -0.07
CA THR A 111 -15.49 -7.92 -1.22
C THR A 111 -14.54 -8.15 -2.39
N GLY A 112 -13.70 -7.17 -2.71
CA GLY A 112 -12.69 -7.27 -3.78
C GLY A 112 -11.67 -8.37 -3.51
N CYS A 113 -11.17 -8.49 -2.28
CA CYS A 113 -10.29 -9.59 -1.89
C CYS A 113 -10.97 -10.96 -2.02
N ILE A 114 -12.24 -11.09 -1.63
CA ILE A 114 -13.02 -12.34 -1.81
C ILE A 114 -13.12 -12.72 -3.29
N ILE A 115 -13.41 -11.75 -4.16
CA ILE A 115 -13.52 -11.96 -5.61
C ILE A 115 -12.16 -12.34 -6.22
N LEU A 116 -11.06 -11.80 -5.70
CA LEU A 116 -9.71 -12.11 -6.20
C LEU A 116 -9.18 -13.48 -5.75
N LEU A 117 -9.60 -14.01 -4.59
CA LEU A 117 -9.09 -15.29 -4.07
C LEU A 117 -9.18 -16.51 -5.01
N PRO A 118 -10.18 -16.66 -5.91
CA PRO A 118 -10.19 -17.76 -6.89
C PRO A 118 -9.23 -17.55 -8.08
N PHE A 119 -8.79 -16.32 -8.37
CA PHE A 119 -7.92 -16.04 -9.53
C PHE A 119 -6.56 -16.74 -9.47
N PRO A 120 -5.84 -16.79 -8.33
CA PRO A 120 -4.58 -17.52 -8.25
C PRO A 120 -4.74 -18.99 -8.61
N LEU A 121 -5.83 -19.62 -8.16
CA LEU A 121 -6.13 -21.02 -8.47
C LEU A 121 -6.39 -21.21 -9.95
N ALA A 122 -7.16 -20.32 -10.58
CA ALA A 122 -7.40 -20.33 -12.02
C ALA A 122 -6.10 -20.12 -12.82
N PHE A 123 -5.22 -19.20 -12.40
CA PHE A 123 -3.95 -18.96 -13.08
C PHE A 123 -2.99 -20.16 -12.99
N PHE A 124 -2.97 -20.89 -11.86
CA PHE A 124 -2.18 -22.12 -11.77
C PHE A 124 -2.65 -23.24 -12.71
N GLN A 125 -3.91 -23.19 -13.17
CA GLN A 125 -4.41 -24.15 -14.16
C GLN A 125 -3.98 -23.82 -15.59
N VAL A 126 -3.50 -22.60 -15.86
CA VAL A 126 -3.05 -22.19 -17.20
C VAL A 126 -1.68 -22.82 -17.49
N PRO A 127 -1.54 -23.61 -18.58
CA PRO A 127 -0.25 -24.19 -18.95
C PRO A 127 0.82 -23.11 -19.14
N GLY A 128 2.02 -23.38 -18.62
CA GLY A 128 3.15 -22.44 -18.71
C GLY A 128 3.26 -21.44 -17.55
N VAL A 129 2.23 -21.26 -16.73
CA VAL A 129 2.34 -20.44 -15.51
C VAL A 129 3.25 -21.10 -14.48
N ASP A 130 3.14 -22.41 -14.26
CA ASP A 130 4.02 -23.13 -13.31
C ASP A 130 5.48 -23.18 -13.79
N GLY A 131 5.69 -23.24 -15.12
CA GLY A 131 7.01 -23.19 -15.73
C GLY A 131 7.66 -21.79 -15.69
N ASN A 132 6.90 -20.74 -15.39
CA ASN A 132 7.38 -19.37 -15.34
C ASN A 132 7.44 -18.85 -13.91
N ILE A 133 8.67 -18.72 -13.39
CA ILE A 133 8.95 -18.26 -12.03
C ILE A 133 8.30 -16.90 -11.75
N TYR A 134 8.32 -15.97 -12.70
CA TYR A 134 7.74 -14.64 -12.51
C TYR A 134 6.21 -14.69 -12.41
N ALA A 135 5.56 -15.47 -13.30
CA ALA A 135 4.12 -15.66 -13.26
C ALA A 135 3.70 -16.31 -11.94
N ARG A 136 4.36 -17.39 -11.55
CA ARG A 136 4.13 -18.08 -10.27
C ARG A 136 4.34 -17.17 -9.06
N THR A 137 5.40 -16.36 -9.05
CA THR A 137 5.67 -15.42 -7.95
C THR A 137 4.60 -14.34 -7.85
N ALA A 138 4.17 -13.78 -8.99
CA ALA A 138 3.10 -12.79 -9.03
C ALA A 138 1.76 -13.39 -8.54
N VAL A 139 1.42 -14.60 -8.99
CA VAL A 139 0.23 -15.34 -8.54
C VAL A 139 0.25 -15.60 -7.03
N LEU A 140 1.37 -16.05 -6.47
CA LEU A 140 1.52 -16.28 -5.04
C LEU A 140 1.46 -14.97 -4.25
N SER A 141 2.08 -13.90 -4.75
CA SER A 141 2.02 -12.58 -4.11
C SER A 141 0.59 -12.03 -4.10
N MET A 142 -0.15 -12.20 -5.19
CA MET A 142 -1.57 -11.87 -5.28
C MET A 142 -2.39 -12.65 -4.24
N LEU A 143 -2.16 -13.96 -4.09
CA LEU A 143 -2.83 -14.79 -3.08
C LEU A 143 -2.53 -14.31 -1.65
N ILE A 144 -1.25 -14.03 -1.34
CA ILE A 144 -0.84 -13.54 -0.01
C ILE A 144 -1.46 -12.18 0.27
N CYS A 145 -1.37 -11.22 -0.66
CA CYS A 145 -1.93 -9.88 -0.49
C CYS A 145 -3.46 -9.90 -0.36
N SER A 146 -4.16 -10.71 -1.16
CA SER A 146 -5.62 -10.86 -1.06
C SER A 146 -6.06 -11.54 0.23
N GLY A 147 -5.35 -12.59 0.67
CA GLY A 147 -5.63 -13.28 1.93
C GLY A 147 -5.43 -12.38 3.16
N ILE A 148 -4.27 -11.72 3.27
CA ILE A 148 -4.00 -10.78 4.37
C ILE A 148 -4.92 -9.56 4.28
N GLY A 149 -5.18 -9.06 3.06
CA GLY A 149 -6.12 -7.96 2.81
C GLY A 149 -7.53 -8.29 3.27
N LEU A 150 -8.01 -9.52 3.03
CA LEU A 150 -9.31 -10.00 3.51
C LEU A 150 -9.35 -10.08 5.04
N MET A 151 -8.34 -10.70 5.66
CA MET A 151 -8.26 -10.82 7.12
C MET A 151 -8.26 -9.45 7.80
N THR A 152 -7.44 -8.52 7.30
CA THR A 152 -7.36 -7.15 7.83
C THR A 152 -8.65 -6.38 7.60
N ALA A 153 -9.19 -6.34 6.37
CA ALA A 153 -10.46 -5.65 6.10
C ALA A 153 -11.60 -6.19 6.98
N GLY A 154 -11.71 -7.51 7.12
CA GLY A 154 -12.69 -8.15 8.00
C GLY A 154 -12.53 -7.74 9.47
N PHE A 155 -11.29 -7.72 9.97
CA PHE A 155 -11.01 -7.27 11.33
C PHE A 155 -11.36 -5.78 11.53
N TYR A 156 -11.06 -4.91 10.57
CA TYR A 156 -11.41 -3.48 10.65
C TYR A 156 -12.92 -3.26 10.67
N LEU A 157 -13.67 -4.03 9.88
CA LEU A 157 -15.14 -3.98 9.87
C LEU A 157 -15.73 -4.43 11.21
N GLN A 158 -15.16 -5.47 11.84
CA GLN A 158 -15.56 -5.90 13.18
C GLN A 158 -15.27 -4.84 14.25
N LEU A 159 -14.15 -4.13 14.12
CA LEU A 159 -13.73 -3.09 15.05
C LEU A 159 -14.31 -1.69 14.79
N LYS A 160 -15.24 -1.55 13.84
CA LYS A 160 -15.86 -0.25 13.49
C LYS A 160 -16.39 0.54 14.69
N SER A 161 -16.89 -0.14 15.74
CA SER A 161 -17.39 0.50 16.96
C SER A 161 -16.27 1.10 17.79
N LYS A 162 -15.10 0.44 17.87
CA LYS A 162 -13.94 0.93 18.63
C LYS A 162 -13.33 2.18 18.00
N PHE A 163 -13.33 2.27 16.68
CA PHE A 163 -12.89 3.46 15.96
C PHE A 163 -13.77 4.68 16.21
N LYS A 164 -15.06 4.49 16.54
CA LYS A 164 -15.94 5.60 16.94
C LYS A 164 -15.72 6.09 18.38
N SER A 165 -14.79 5.51 19.13
CA SER A 165 -14.48 5.94 20.48
C SER A 165 -13.87 7.35 20.50
N LYS A 166 -14.11 8.08 21.61
CA LYS A 166 -13.51 9.41 21.82
C LYS A 166 -11.98 9.37 21.82
N GLY A 167 -11.38 8.28 22.26
CA GLY A 167 -9.92 8.08 22.27
C GLY A 167 -9.36 8.06 20.84
N PHE A 168 -9.97 7.27 19.97
CA PHE A 168 -9.53 7.19 18.57
C PHE A 168 -9.73 8.51 17.81
N MET A 169 -10.83 9.22 18.09
CA MET A 169 -11.07 10.55 17.52
C MET A 169 -10.00 11.58 17.92
N LYS A 170 -9.50 11.53 19.17
CA LYS A 170 -8.40 12.39 19.62
C LYS A 170 -7.09 12.07 18.90
N GLU A 171 -6.77 10.79 18.71
CA GLU A 171 -5.59 10.37 17.93
C GLU A 171 -5.68 10.80 16.47
N TRP A 172 -6.85 10.64 15.84
CA TRP A 172 -7.11 11.14 14.49
C TRP A 172 -6.93 12.66 14.40
N MET A 173 -7.43 13.42 15.37
CA MET A 173 -7.27 14.88 15.41
C MET A 173 -5.80 15.27 15.54
N LYS A 174 -5.05 14.60 16.43
CA LYS A 174 -3.61 14.80 16.61
C LYS A 174 -2.83 14.48 15.34
N ALA A 175 -3.18 13.38 14.66
CA ALA A 175 -2.58 13.00 13.37
C ALA A 175 -2.93 13.99 12.23
N SER A 176 -4.13 14.58 12.27
CA SER A 176 -4.58 15.56 11.28
C SER A 176 -3.91 16.94 11.45
N GLN A 177 -3.50 17.30 12.67
CA GLN A 177 -2.83 18.58 12.95
C GLN A 177 -1.31 18.54 12.69
N GLY A 178 -0.70 17.35 12.71
CA GLY A 178 0.76 17.18 12.62
C GLY A 178 1.20 16.44 11.36
N LEU A 179 1.22 17.12 10.20
CA LEU A 179 1.61 16.52 8.91
C LEU A 179 3.06 15.99 8.91
N ASN A 180 3.95 16.59 9.72
CA ASN A 180 5.36 16.19 9.82
C ASN A 180 5.69 15.28 11.02
N ASN A 181 4.67 14.80 11.75
CA ASN A 181 4.91 13.89 12.87
C ASN A 181 4.93 12.44 12.37
N ARG A 182 6.01 11.71 12.67
CA ARG A 182 6.14 10.27 12.39
C ARG A 182 4.94 9.47 12.90
N GLN A 183 4.35 9.86 14.03
CA GLN A 183 3.16 9.21 14.59
C GLN A 183 1.93 9.37 13.70
N ALA A 184 1.79 10.51 13.00
CA ALA A 184 0.67 10.75 12.10
C ALA A 184 0.79 9.88 10.84
N VAL A 185 1.98 9.80 10.26
CA VAL A 185 2.23 8.92 9.10
C VAL A 185 1.92 7.47 9.45
N ASP A 186 2.44 6.98 10.59
CA ASP A 186 2.13 5.62 11.05
C ASP A 186 0.61 5.40 11.20
N PHE A 187 -0.11 6.36 11.80
CA PHE A 187 -1.56 6.28 11.98
C PHE A 187 -2.30 6.14 10.64
N TRP A 188 -1.97 7.00 9.66
CA TRP A 188 -2.57 6.92 8.33
C TRP A 188 -2.18 5.63 7.63
N THR A 189 -0.92 5.20 7.72
CA THR A 189 -0.47 3.94 7.14
C THR A 189 -1.26 2.75 7.65
N TYR A 190 -1.52 2.69 8.95
CA TYR A 190 -2.38 1.65 9.50
C TYR A 190 -3.82 1.78 9.01
N LEU A 191 -4.41 2.97 8.98
CA LEU A 191 -5.80 3.14 8.55
C LEU A 191 -6.03 2.69 7.09
N CYS A 192 -5.00 2.84 6.25
CA CYS A 192 -5.03 2.55 4.82
C CYS A 192 -4.57 1.12 4.48
N LEU A 193 -4.13 0.34 5.46
CA LEU A 193 -3.51 -0.97 5.24
C LEU A 193 -4.38 -1.93 4.39
N PRO A 194 -5.69 -2.10 4.65
CA PRO A 194 -6.51 -3.01 3.84
C PRO A 194 -6.59 -2.57 2.37
N VAL A 195 -6.79 -1.27 2.13
CA VAL A 195 -6.86 -0.69 0.78
C VAL A 195 -5.52 -0.86 0.05
N SER A 196 -4.40 -0.71 0.78
CA SER A 196 -3.08 -0.92 0.21
C SER A 196 -2.86 -2.37 -0.22
N LEU A 197 -3.19 -3.33 0.65
CA LEU A 197 -3.09 -4.77 0.36
C LEU A 197 -3.93 -5.18 -0.86
N PHE A 198 -5.17 -4.68 -0.95
CA PHE A 198 -6.02 -4.94 -2.12
C PHE A 198 -5.44 -4.36 -3.41
N SER A 199 -4.88 -3.15 -3.35
CA SER A 199 -4.24 -2.54 -4.52
C SER A 199 -3.02 -3.35 -5.00
N TRP A 200 -2.21 -3.85 -4.07
CA TRP A 200 -1.10 -4.76 -4.40
C TRP A 200 -1.58 -6.07 -5.02
N ALA A 201 -2.68 -6.65 -4.50
CA ALA A 201 -3.28 -7.84 -5.10
C ALA A 201 -3.75 -7.57 -6.55
N MET A 202 -4.40 -6.44 -6.80
CA MET A 202 -4.80 -6.01 -8.15
C MET A 202 -3.60 -5.80 -9.07
N PHE A 203 -2.52 -5.19 -8.56
CA PHE A 203 -1.28 -5.00 -9.32
C PHE A 203 -0.68 -6.34 -9.75
N PHE A 204 -0.53 -7.30 -8.82
CA PHE A 204 -0.02 -8.62 -9.14
C PHE A 204 -0.95 -9.40 -10.08
N CYS A 205 -2.26 -9.19 -10.01
CA CYS A 205 -3.22 -9.73 -10.97
C CYS A 205 -2.93 -9.24 -12.40
N ILE A 206 -2.79 -7.91 -12.57
CA ILE A 206 -2.50 -7.29 -13.86
C ILE A 206 -1.15 -7.77 -14.41
N VAL A 207 -0.11 -7.79 -13.57
CA VAL A 207 1.22 -8.30 -13.97
C VAL A 207 1.14 -9.75 -14.43
N THR A 208 0.39 -10.59 -13.72
CA THR A 208 0.19 -12.00 -14.12
C THR A 208 -0.49 -12.09 -15.48
N LEU A 209 -1.56 -11.33 -15.71
CA LEU A 209 -2.26 -11.28 -16.99
C LEU A 209 -1.35 -10.83 -18.13
N LEU A 210 -0.53 -9.80 -17.92
CA LEU A 210 0.43 -9.33 -18.92
C LEU A 210 1.47 -10.41 -19.26
N ILE A 211 2.01 -11.12 -18.25
CA ILE A 211 2.96 -12.22 -18.48
C ILE A 211 2.31 -13.33 -19.29
N ILE A 212 1.06 -13.70 -18.98
CA ILE A 212 0.31 -14.73 -19.72
C ILE A 212 0.10 -14.28 -21.16
N ILE A 213 -0.40 -13.05 -21.40
CA ILE A 213 -0.68 -12.53 -22.73
C ILE A 213 0.60 -12.46 -23.58
N MET A 214 1.70 -11.94 -23.02
CA MET A 214 2.97 -11.84 -23.74
C MET A 214 3.55 -13.22 -24.11
N ARG A 215 3.19 -14.28 -23.40
CA ARG A 215 3.66 -15.65 -23.65
C ARG A 215 2.86 -16.41 -24.71
N ILE A 216 1.68 -15.93 -25.09
CA ILE A 216 0.85 -16.57 -26.14
C ILE A 216 1.54 -16.52 -27.52
N ASN A 217 2.60 -15.69 -27.68
CA ASN A 217 3.46 -15.66 -28.88
C ASN A 217 4.85 -16.26 -28.58
N PRO A 218 5.00 -17.60 -28.53
CA PRO A 218 6.30 -18.23 -28.32
C PRO A 218 7.09 -18.21 -29.62
N THR A 219 7.77 -17.11 -29.94
CA THR A 219 8.60 -17.06 -31.16
C THR A 219 10.03 -17.57 -30.95
N ASP A 220 10.51 -17.70 -29.71
CA ASP A 220 11.86 -18.22 -29.45
C ASP A 220 11.91 -19.00 -28.13
N GLU A 221 12.09 -20.33 -28.23
CA GLU A 221 12.46 -21.17 -27.12
C GLU A 221 13.92 -20.89 -26.74
N MET A 222 14.14 -19.90 -25.88
CA MET A 222 15.45 -19.73 -25.26
C MET A 222 15.74 -20.95 -24.36
N GLU A 223 16.72 -21.74 -24.76
CA GLU A 223 17.26 -22.87 -24.00
C GLU A 223 17.78 -22.35 -22.64
N PHE A 224 16.99 -22.56 -21.59
CA PHE A 224 17.26 -21.99 -20.27
C PHE A 224 18.34 -22.78 -19.53
N ASN A 225 19.46 -22.12 -19.25
CA ASN A 225 20.56 -22.67 -18.44
C ASN A 225 20.05 -23.06 -17.03
N GLN A 226 20.12 -24.34 -16.66
CA GLN A 226 19.58 -24.89 -15.40
C GLN A 226 20.03 -24.13 -14.13
N LYS A 227 21.29 -23.66 -14.10
CA LYS A 227 21.84 -22.87 -12.98
C LYS A 227 21.11 -21.54 -12.76
N GLN A 228 20.60 -20.93 -13.83
CA GLN A 228 19.89 -19.64 -13.76
C GLN A 228 18.47 -19.79 -13.24
N VAL A 229 17.79 -20.87 -13.64
CA VAL A 229 16.46 -21.22 -13.14
C VAL A 229 16.51 -21.34 -11.60
N GLN A 230 17.52 -22.02 -11.06
CA GLN A 230 17.69 -22.19 -9.61
C GLN A 230 17.89 -20.86 -8.87
N ALA A 231 18.72 -19.95 -9.38
CA ALA A 231 18.95 -18.65 -8.74
C ALA A 231 17.67 -17.79 -8.67
N TRP A 232 16.86 -17.82 -9.74
CA TRP A 232 15.58 -17.11 -9.79
C TRP A 232 14.53 -17.68 -8.84
N HIS A 233 14.48 -19.00 -8.67
CA HIS A 233 13.62 -19.63 -7.68
C HIS A 233 13.98 -19.18 -6.26
N ILE A 234 15.27 -19.16 -5.91
CA ILE A 234 15.71 -18.72 -4.58
C ILE A 234 15.31 -17.26 -4.34
N SER A 235 15.54 -16.38 -5.32
CA SER A 235 15.15 -14.96 -5.24
C SER A 235 13.63 -14.77 -5.04
N SER A 236 12.82 -15.51 -5.80
CA SER A 236 11.35 -15.52 -5.67
C SER A 236 10.91 -15.94 -4.27
N ILE A 237 11.47 -17.02 -3.73
CA ILE A 237 11.14 -17.51 -2.39
C ILE A 237 11.51 -16.46 -1.33
N ILE A 238 12.70 -15.88 -1.42
CA ILE A 238 13.13 -14.81 -0.50
C ILE A 238 12.16 -13.62 -0.57
N PHE A 239 11.77 -13.20 -1.77
CA PHE A 239 10.81 -12.13 -1.98
C PHE A 239 9.45 -12.43 -1.31
N LEU A 240 8.90 -13.63 -1.52
CA LEU A 240 7.63 -14.05 -0.94
C LEU A 240 7.69 -14.11 0.59
N VAL A 241 8.81 -14.58 1.15
CA VAL A 241 9.04 -14.60 2.61
C VAL A 241 9.09 -13.19 3.16
N ILE A 242 9.88 -12.30 2.56
CA ILE A 242 9.99 -10.89 2.99
C ILE A 242 8.61 -10.22 2.90
N LEU A 243 7.90 -10.41 1.79
CA LEU A 243 6.55 -9.87 1.62
C LEU A 243 5.62 -10.34 2.73
N THR A 244 5.57 -11.65 3.00
CA THR A 244 4.72 -12.24 4.04
C THR A 244 5.07 -11.71 5.43
N VAL A 245 6.37 -11.68 5.79
CA VAL A 245 6.84 -11.19 7.09
C VAL A 245 6.53 -9.71 7.26
N CYS A 246 6.80 -8.88 6.25
CA CYS A 246 6.50 -7.45 6.27
C CYS A 246 5.01 -7.19 6.53
N GLN A 247 4.13 -7.91 5.81
CA GLN A 247 2.68 -7.77 6.01
C GLN A 247 2.26 -8.26 7.40
N ALA A 248 2.76 -9.42 7.86
CA ALA A 248 2.47 -9.94 9.19
C ALA A 248 2.90 -8.97 10.31
N VAL A 249 4.07 -8.33 10.18
CA VAL A 249 4.55 -7.32 11.14
C VAL A 249 3.65 -6.09 11.14
N GLN A 250 3.16 -5.63 9.98
CA GLN A 250 2.23 -4.50 9.90
C GLN A 250 0.89 -4.82 10.59
N VAL A 251 0.33 -6.01 10.33
CA VAL A 251 -0.88 -6.50 10.98
C VAL A 251 -0.70 -6.60 12.50
N TYR A 252 0.42 -7.16 12.95
CA TYR A 252 0.74 -7.31 14.36
C TYR A 252 0.87 -5.95 15.07
N ARG A 253 1.64 -5.02 14.49
CA ARG A 253 1.81 -3.67 15.06
C ARG A 253 0.47 -2.94 15.17
N PHE A 254 -0.38 -3.10 14.17
CA PHE A 254 -1.71 -2.53 14.18
C PHE A 254 -2.59 -3.12 15.28
N GLY A 255 -2.64 -4.46 15.37
CA GLY A 255 -3.40 -5.15 16.42
C GLY A 255 -2.95 -4.73 17.81
N LYS A 256 -1.64 -4.59 18.02
CA LYS A 256 -1.06 -4.08 19.27
C LYS A 256 -1.53 -2.65 19.59
N ARG A 257 -1.45 -1.72 18.62
CA ARG A 257 -1.91 -0.32 18.85
C ARG A 257 -3.40 -0.24 19.18
N ILE A 258 -4.22 -1.06 18.54
CA ILE A 258 -5.67 -1.09 18.84
C ILE A 258 -5.93 -1.56 20.27
N LEU A 259 -5.16 -2.54 20.76
CA LEU A 259 -5.29 -3.03 22.13
C LEU A 259 -4.86 -1.98 23.16
N GLU A 260 -3.85 -1.16 22.85
CA GLU A 260 -3.37 -0.08 23.73
C GLU A 260 -4.34 1.12 23.82
N VAL A 261 -5.15 1.35 22.79
CA VAL A 261 -6.12 2.47 22.72
C VAL A 261 -7.51 2.09 23.22
N SER A 262 -7.82 0.78 23.30
CA SER A 262 -9.11 0.22 23.73
C SER A 262 -9.23 0.12 25.24
#